data_AF-A0A1F7YI15-F1
#
_entry.id   AF-A0A1F7YI15-F1
#
_cell.length_a   1.000
_cell.length_b   1.000
_cell.length_c   1.000
_cell.angle_alpha   90.00
_cell.angle_beta   90.00
_cell.angle_gamma   90.00
#
_symmetry.space_group_name_H-M   'P 1'
#
loop_
_entity.id
_entity.type
_entity.pdbx_description
1 polymer ?
#
loop_
_entity_poly.entity_id
_entity_poly.type
_entity_poly.pdbx_seq_one_letter_code
_entity_poly.pdbx_strand_id
1 'polypeptide(L)'
;MLTIKDFPKDKIKEVKRLIESINREPKTDDEVLLTTADEMAALSPLGLVRLMMISGNRGIKVENALEWELNYIDKRFNRLRLKSAKEIVKKDYEEKRKLLLSCLALYV
;
A
#
# COMPACT_ATOMS: atom_id res chain seq x y z
N MET A 1 1.33 -17.99 -31.75
CA MET A 1 0.53 -16.87 -31.19
C MET A 1 -0.35 -17.44 -30.10
N LEU A 2 -0.23 -16.95 -28.86
CA LEU A 2 -1.20 -17.27 -27.81
C LEU A 2 -2.48 -16.49 -28.12
N THR A 3 -3.53 -17.20 -28.52
CA THR A 3 -4.87 -16.65 -28.64
C THR A 3 -5.32 -16.23 -27.24
N ILE A 4 -5.38 -14.92 -26.99
CA ILE A 4 -5.97 -14.39 -25.77
C ILE A 4 -7.44 -14.81 -25.80
N LYS A 5 -7.83 -15.75 -24.95
CA LYS A 5 -9.24 -16.07 -24.73
C LYS A 5 -9.89 -14.83 -24.13
N ASP A 6 -11.05 -14.43 -24.65
CA ASP A 6 -11.84 -13.34 -24.09
C ASP A 6 -12.00 -13.53 -22.57
N PHE A 7 -11.91 -12.43 -21.83
CA PHE A 7 -12.09 -12.45 -20.38
C PHE A 7 -13.48 -13.03 -20.03
N PRO A 8 -13.59 -13.94 -19.02
CA PRO A 8 -14.87 -14.57 -18.69
C PRO A 8 -15.92 -13.52 -18.28
N LYS A 9 -17.01 -13.42 -19.07
CA LYS A 9 -18.03 -12.37 -18.87
C LYS A 9 -18.74 -12.49 -17.52
N ASP A 10 -18.87 -13.70 -17.00
CA ASP A 10 -19.44 -14.01 -15.68
C ASP A 10 -18.60 -13.44 -14.53
N LYS A 11 -17.28 -13.30 -14.72
CA LYS A 11 -16.37 -12.74 -13.71
C LYS A 11 -16.38 -11.22 -13.63
N ILE A 12 -16.93 -10.53 -14.62
CA ILE A 12 -16.94 -9.05 -14.67
C ILE A 12 -17.62 -8.45 -13.44
N LYS A 13 -18.78 -8.99 -13.03
CA LYS A 13 -19.53 -8.48 -11.88
C LYS A 13 -18.77 -8.65 -10.57
N GLU A 14 -18.13 -9.80 -10.40
CA GLU A 14 -17.31 -10.11 -9.23
C GLU A 14 -16.10 -9.19 -9.13
N VAL A 15 -15.37 -8.99 -10.23
CA VAL A 15 -14.20 -8.08 -10.27
C VAL A 15 -14.60 -6.63 -9.98
N LYS A 16 -15.71 -6.14 -10.55
CA LYS A 16 -16.23 -4.80 -10.25
C LYS A 16 -16.49 -4.62 -8.76
N ARG A 17 -17.18 -5.59 -8.14
CA ARG A 17 -17.43 -5.59 -6.70
C ARG A 17 -16.13 -5.52 -5.90
N LEU A 18 -15.10 -6.29 -6.28
CA LEU A 18 -13.80 -6.28 -5.61
C LEU A 18 -13.11 -4.92 -5.72
N ILE A 19 -13.11 -4.30 -6.90
CA ILE A 19 -12.53 -2.96 -7.10
C ILE A 19 -13.25 -1.91 -6.24
N GLU A 20 -14.58 -1.94 -6.25
CA GLU A 20 -15.42 -1.04 -5.45
C GLU A 20 -15.21 -1.25 -3.94
N SER A 21 -14.82 -2.47 -3.53
CA SER A 21 -14.58 -2.80 -2.12
C SER A 21 -13.31 -2.19 -1.53
N ILE A 22 -12.35 -1.75 -2.37
CA ILE A 22 -11.04 -1.23 -1.92
C ILE A 22 -11.19 -0.03 -0.97
N ASN A 23 -12.27 0.75 -1.13
CA ASN A 23 -12.52 1.95 -0.34
C ASN A 23 -13.35 1.73 0.94
N ARG A 24 -13.69 0.48 1.27
CA ARG A 24 -14.50 0.14 2.45
C ARG A 24 -13.84 -0.97 3.26
N GLU A 25 -14.45 -1.26 4.41
CA GLU A 25 -14.09 -2.41 5.24
C GLU A 25 -14.30 -3.72 4.45
N PRO A 26 -13.27 -4.57 4.28
CA PRO A 26 -13.40 -5.82 3.56
C PRO A 26 -14.25 -6.81 4.36
N LYS A 27 -15.17 -7.48 3.66
CA LYS A 27 -16.17 -8.40 4.22
C LYS A 27 -15.99 -9.84 3.79
N THR A 28 -15.18 -10.10 2.77
CA THR A 28 -14.90 -11.45 2.27
C THR A 28 -13.40 -11.71 2.23
N ASP A 29 -13.01 -12.99 2.20
CA ASP A 29 -11.59 -13.37 2.17
C ASP A 29 -10.85 -12.79 0.96
N ASP A 30 -11.48 -12.75 -0.22
CA ASP A 30 -10.91 -12.12 -1.41
C ASP A 30 -10.68 -10.61 -1.24
N GLU A 31 -11.62 -9.91 -0.59
CA GLU A 31 -11.47 -8.48 -0.29
C GLU A 31 -10.35 -8.26 0.73
N VAL A 32 -10.21 -9.16 1.72
CA VAL A 32 -9.11 -9.15 2.70
C VAL A 32 -7.77 -9.38 1.99
N LEU A 33 -7.66 -10.36 1.12
CA LEU A 33 -6.44 -10.67 0.38
C LEU A 33 -6.03 -9.51 -0.53
N LEU A 34 -6.98 -8.94 -1.27
CA LEU A 34 -6.75 -7.81 -2.17
C LEU A 34 -6.27 -6.58 -1.40
N THR A 35 -6.99 -6.19 -0.34
CA THR A 35 -6.63 -5.02 0.47
C THR A 35 -5.30 -5.24 1.17
N THR A 36 -5.04 -6.43 1.72
CA THR A 36 -3.76 -6.78 2.34
C THR A 36 -2.60 -6.66 1.35
N ALA A 37 -2.76 -7.12 0.11
CA ALA A 37 -1.72 -7.03 -0.91
C ALA A 37 -1.38 -5.56 -1.25
N ASP A 38 -2.38 -4.68 -1.38
CA ASP A 38 -2.14 -3.24 -1.60
C ASP A 38 -1.44 -2.58 -0.40
N GLU A 39 -1.82 -2.95 0.82
CA GLU A 39 -1.15 -2.48 2.04
C GLU A 39 0.31 -2.94 2.11
N MET A 40 0.61 -4.21 1.77
CA MET A 40 1.98 -4.71 1.70
C MET A 40 2.81 -3.97 0.66
N ALA A 41 2.25 -3.68 -0.52
CA ALA A 41 2.92 -2.92 -1.56
C ALA A 41 3.30 -1.50 -1.09
N ALA A 42 2.43 -0.85 -0.31
CA ALA A 42 2.71 0.45 0.30
C ALA A 42 3.84 0.39 1.34
N LEU A 43 3.97 -0.70 2.09
CA LEU A 43 4.99 -0.87 3.12
C LEU A 43 6.37 -1.21 2.55
N SER A 44 6.42 -1.76 1.34
CA SER A 44 7.68 -2.10 0.66
C SER A 44 8.56 -0.86 0.38
N PRO A 45 9.86 -1.07 0.07
CA PRO A 45 10.75 -0.01 -0.42
C PRO A 45 10.20 0.71 -1.66
N LEU A 46 9.51 -0.01 -2.56
CA LEU A 46 8.86 0.58 -3.74
C LEU A 46 7.76 1.57 -3.35
N GLY A 47 7.10 1.36 -2.21
CA GLY A 47 6.12 2.28 -1.66
C GLY A 47 6.71 3.67 -1.37
N LEU A 48 7.95 3.73 -0.87
CA LEU A 48 8.66 4.99 -0.60
C LEU A 48 8.97 5.75 -1.90
N VAL A 49 9.45 5.02 -2.92
CA VAL A 49 9.73 5.61 -4.24
C VAL A 49 8.45 6.17 -4.87
N ARG A 50 7.36 5.39 -4.82
CA ARG A 50 6.04 5.80 -5.33
C ARG A 50 5.54 7.07 -4.66
N LEU A 51 5.65 7.16 -3.33
CA LEU A 51 5.35 8.36 -2.57
C LEU A 51 6.12 9.56 -3.11
N MET A 52 7.45 9.46 -3.20
CA MET A 52 8.28 10.61 -3.57
C MET A 52 7.96 11.11 -4.97
N MET A 53 7.67 10.20 -5.90
CA MET A 53 7.18 10.57 -7.24
C MET A 53 5.84 11.32 -7.18
N ILE A 54 4.86 10.82 -6.41
CA ILE A 54 3.56 11.47 -6.25
C ILE A 54 3.70 12.85 -5.63
N SER A 55 4.53 12.97 -4.58
CA SER A 55 4.79 14.22 -3.87
C SER A 55 5.47 15.25 -4.76
N GLY A 56 6.47 14.84 -5.55
CA GLY A 56 7.12 15.70 -6.53
C GLY A 56 6.14 16.21 -7.59
N ASN A 57 5.30 15.34 -8.13
CA ASN A 57 4.25 15.73 -9.09
C ASN A 57 3.22 16.70 -8.48
N ARG A 58 2.99 16.62 -7.16
CA ARG A 58 2.04 17.48 -6.44
C ARG A 58 2.68 18.75 -5.86
N GLY A 59 3.98 18.98 -6.04
CA GLY A 59 4.70 20.12 -5.47
C GLY A 59 4.75 20.11 -3.94
N ILE A 60 4.64 18.92 -3.32
CA ILE A 60 4.71 18.78 -1.86
C ILE A 60 6.18 18.88 -1.42
N LYS A 61 6.44 19.70 -0.40
CA LYS A 61 7.77 19.80 0.23
C LYS A 61 8.22 18.43 0.74
N VAL A 62 9.51 18.14 0.63
CA VAL A 62 10.09 16.85 1.03
C VAL A 62 9.78 16.51 2.49
N GLU A 63 9.93 17.48 3.40
CA GLU A 63 9.57 17.35 4.81
C GLU A 63 8.13 16.86 5.02
N ASN A 64 7.15 17.58 4.45
CA ASN A 64 5.74 17.21 4.53
C ASN A 64 5.45 15.83 3.90
N ALA A 65 6.17 15.47 2.83
CA ALA A 65 6.03 14.16 2.20
C ALA A 65 6.54 13.03 3.12
N LEU A 66 7.65 13.26 3.82
CA LEU A 66 8.21 12.32 4.81
C LEU A 66 7.26 12.13 6.00
N GLU A 67 6.70 13.22 6.55
CA GLU A 67 5.72 13.15 7.64
C GLU A 67 4.45 12.42 7.22
N TRP A 68 3.95 12.74 6.02
CA TRP A 68 2.77 12.08 5.47
C TRP A 68 3.00 10.57 5.33
N GLU A 69 4.15 10.16 4.80
CA GLU A 69 4.48 8.75 4.64
C GLU A 69 4.64 8.04 5.97
N LEU A 70 5.30 8.66 6.95
CA LEU A 70 5.48 8.07 8.28
C LEU A 70 4.12 7.71 8.89
N ASN A 71 3.17 8.65 8.85
CA ASN A 71 1.80 8.41 9.29
C ASN A 71 1.08 7.36 8.43
N TYR A 72 1.33 7.38 7.12
CA TYR A 72 0.72 6.46 6.17
C TYR A 72 1.14 5.02 6.42
N ILE A 73 2.44 4.74 6.59
CA ILE A 73 2.94 3.38 6.82
C ILE A 73 2.51 2.84 8.18
N ASP A 74 2.50 3.65 9.23
CA ASP A 74 2.06 3.24 10.57
C ASP A 74 0.56 2.82 10.52
N LYS A 75 -0.26 3.60 9.81
CA LYS A 75 -1.67 3.28 9.59
C LYS A 75 -1.87 1.99 8.80
N ARG A 76 -1.07 1.75 7.77
CA ARG A 76 -1.17 0.55 6.91
C ARG A 76 -0.73 -0.70 7.63
N PHE A 77 0.41 -0.65 8.32
CA PHE A 77 0.90 -1.78 9.11
C PHE A 77 -0.07 -2.22 10.21
N ASN A 78 -0.77 -1.26 10.82
CA ASN A 78 -1.80 -1.53 11.83
C ASN A 78 -3.11 -2.09 11.27
N ARG A 79 -3.39 -1.89 9.98
CA ARG A 79 -4.61 -2.38 9.30
C ARG A 79 -4.48 -3.79 8.73
N LEU A 80 -3.26 -4.30 8.58
CA LEU A 80 -3.02 -5.66 8.10
C LEU A 80 -3.78 -6.67 8.97
N ARG A 81 -4.76 -7.34 8.35
CA ARG A 81 -5.63 -8.33 9.00
C ARG A 81 -4.96 -9.69 9.12
N LEU A 82 -4.15 -10.04 8.12
CA LEU A 82 -3.47 -11.32 8.05
C LEU A 82 -2.19 -11.27 8.88
N LYS A 83 -2.08 -12.13 9.90
CA LYS A 83 -0.88 -12.26 10.73
C LYS A 83 0.36 -12.58 9.89
N SER A 84 0.22 -13.49 8.94
CA SER A 84 1.29 -13.87 8.01
C SER A 84 1.78 -12.68 7.18
N ALA A 85 0.88 -11.86 6.66
CA ALA A 85 1.26 -10.66 5.92
C ALA A 85 2.03 -9.67 6.82
N LYS A 86 1.58 -9.50 8.07
CA LYS A 86 2.24 -8.64 9.05
C LYS A 86 3.65 -9.12 9.38
N GLU A 87 3.84 -10.43 9.51
CA GLU A 87 5.16 -11.04 9.73
C GLU A 87 6.09 -10.82 8.54
N ILE A 88 5.59 -11.03 7.31
CA ILE A 88 6.37 -10.86 6.07
C ILE A 88 6.90 -9.42 5.95
N VAL A 89 6.05 -8.41 6.18
CA VAL A 89 6.43 -7.00 5.95
C VAL A 89 7.00 -6.29 7.16
N LYS A 90 7.08 -6.95 8.32
CA LYS A 90 7.50 -6.31 9.58
C LYS A 90 8.87 -5.65 9.47
N LYS A 91 9.84 -6.37 8.91
CA LYS A 91 11.22 -5.87 8.75
C LYS A 91 11.25 -4.65 7.83
N ASP A 92 10.62 -4.73 6.65
CA ASP A 92 10.55 -3.62 5.70
C ASP A 92 9.88 -2.38 6.30
N TYR A 93 8.79 -2.59 7.05
CA TYR A 93 8.11 -1.53 7.80
C TYR A 93 9.05 -0.87 8.82
N GLU A 94 9.73 -1.64 9.67
CA GLU A 94 10.63 -1.14 10.71
C GLU A 94 11.82 -0.36 10.11
N GLU A 95 12.44 -0.89 9.04
CA GLU A 95 13.55 -0.27 8.35
C GLU A 95 13.12 1.04 7.66
N LYS A 96 11.99 1.01 6.95
CA LYS A 96 11.42 2.20 6.30
C LYS A 96 11.05 3.27 7.32
N ARG A 97 10.42 2.90 8.43
CA ARG A 97 10.06 3.82 9.52
C ARG A 97 11.30 4.47 10.13
N LYS A 98 12.36 3.69 10.39
CA LYS A 98 13.64 4.21 10.89
C LYS A 98 14.27 5.20 9.92
N LEU A 99 14.25 4.89 8.62
CA LEU A 99 14.76 5.78 7.58
C LEU A 99 14.00 7.11 7.56
N LEU A 100 12.66 7.08 7.53
CA LEU A 100 11.82 8.27 7.51
C LEU A 100 12.08 9.18 8.72
N LEU A 101 12.16 8.61 9.92
CA LEU A 101 12.49 9.36 11.14
C LEU A 101 13.88 9.99 11.08
N SER A 102 14.86 9.27 10.52
CA SER A 102 16.23 9.77 10.36
C SER A 102 16.29 10.91 9.34
N CYS A 103 15.51 10.85 8.26
CA CYS A 103 15.39 11.94 7.30
C CYS A 103 14.68 13.16 7.89
N LEU A 104 13.60 12.96 8.65
CA LEU A 104 12.85 14.05 9.29
C LEU A 104 13.70 14.81 10.32
N ALA A 105 14.58 14.11 11.04
CA ALA A 105 15.50 14.74 11.98
C ALA A 105 16.47 15.75 11.34
N LEU A 106 16.63 15.76 10.01
CA LEU A 106 17.43 16.74 9.28
C LEU A 106 16.70 18.09 9.06
N TYR A 107 15.41 18.15 9.37
CA TYR A 107 14.58 19.35 9.26
C TYR A 107 14.30 20.01 10.64
N VAL A 108 14.81 19.42 11.73
CA VAL A 108 14.66 19.90 13.12
C VAL A 108 15.84 20.78 13.53
#